data_AF-A0A953DSD8-F1
#
_entry.id   AF-A0A953DSD8-F1
#
_cell.length_a   1.000
_cell.length_b   1.000
_cell.length_c   1.000
_cell.angle_alpha   90.00
_cell.angle_beta   90.00
_cell.angle_gamma   90.00
#
_symmetry.space_group_name_H-M   'P 1'
#
loop_
_entity.id
_entity.type
_entity.pdbx_description
1 polymer ?
#
loop_
_entity_poly.entity_id
_entity_poly.type
_entity_poly.pdbx_seq_one_letter_code
_entity_poly.pdbx_strand_id
1 'polypeptide(L)'
;IGHAVQTYAESRGYGVVRDLFGHGIGKRLHEPPEVPNFGKPGQGPRLLPGMTIAIEPMVNAGTFQVKELDDDWTIVTLDGALSAHFEHTILITNGEPEILTKAR
;
A
#
# COMPACT_ATOMS: atom_id res chain seq x y z
N ILE A 1 5.84 6.52 4.31
CA ILE A 1 5.51 5.60 3.19
C ILE A 1 4.44 6.24 2.32
N GLY A 2 3.20 6.39 2.82
CA GLY A 2 2.09 6.90 2.02
C GLY A 2 2.33 8.23 1.30
N HIS A 3 2.88 9.25 1.97
CA HIS A 3 3.21 10.52 1.30
C HIS A 3 4.16 10.35 0.10
N ALA A 4 5.15 9.45 0.19
CA ALA A 4 6.12 9.23 -0.88
C ALA A 4 5.47 8.52 -2.08
N VAL A 5 4.65 7.49 -1.82
CA VAL A 5 3.88 6.78 -2.86
C VAL A 5 2.92 7.75 -3.55
N GLN A 6 2.11 8.46 -2.77
CA GLN A 6 1.13 9.43 -3.28
C GLN A 6 1.79 10.49 -4.15
N THR A 7 2.84 11.15 -3.65
CA THR A 7 3.51 12.22 -4.41
C THR A 7 4.08 11.69 -5.72
N TYR A 8 4.64 10.47 -5.72
CA TYR A 8 5.20 9.86 -6.92
C TYR A 8 4.14 9.51 -7.97
N ALA A 9 3.03 8.87 -7.56
CA ALA A 9 1.97 8.44 -8.46
C ALA A 9 1.10 9.61 -8.94
N GLU A 10 0.65 10.48 -8.04
CA GLU A 10 -0.25 11.60 -8.37
C GLU A 10 0.46 12.66 -9.24
N SER A 11 1.78 12.84 -9.10
CA SER A 11 2.54 13.72 -10.02
C SER A 11 2.60 13.21 -11.47
N ARG A 12 2.20 11.96 -11.73
CA ARG A 12 2.09 11.34 -13.07
C ARG A 12 0.65 11.23 -13.56
N GLY A 13 -0.31 11.82 -12.83
CA GLY A 13 -1.72 11.81 -13.19
C GLY A 13 -2.48 10.55 -12.77
N TYR A 14 -1.92 9.73 -11.87
CA TYR A 14 -2.56 8.52 -11.37
C TYR A 14 -3.18 8.70 -9.98
N GLY A 15 -4.26 7.99 -9.69
CA GLY A 15 -4.90 7.96 -8.37
C GLY A 15 -4.33 6.87 -7.48
N VAL A 16 -4.05 7.17 -6.21
CA VAL A 16 -3.66 6.15 -5.22
C VAL A 16 -4.87 5.77 -4.36
N VAL A 17 -5.28 4.50 -4.41
CA VAL A 17 -6.43 3.97 -3.67
C VAL A 17 -6.29 4.25 -2.17
N ARG A 18 -7.41 4.62 -1.53
CA ARG A 18 -7.43 5.06 -0.12
C ARG A 18 -8.17 4.12 0.82
N ASP A 19 -9.01 3.27 0.26
CA ASP A 19 -9.84 2.29 0.97
C ASP A 19 -9.06 1.01 1.31
N LEU A 20 -7.91 0.80 0.66
CA LEU A 20 -7.02 -0.35 0.83
C LEU A 20 -5.61 0.10 1.20
N PHE A 21 -4.94 -0.66 2.07
CA PHE A 21 -3.67 -0.32 2.67
C PHE A 21 -2.85 -1.56 2.95
N GLY A 22 -1.53 -1.37 3.07
CA GLY A 22 -0.65 -2.43 3.56
C GLY A 22 -0.86 -2.71 5.04
N HIS A 23 -0.26 -3.79 5.51
CA HIS A 23 -0.46 -4.27 6.86
C HIS A 23 0.85 -4.79 7.47
N GLY A 24 0.90 -4.92 8.79
CA GLY A 24 1.85 -5.81 9.43
C GLY A 24 1.58 -7.25 8.99
N ILE A 25 2.65 -8.01 8.74
CA ILE A 25 2.56 -9.40 8.31
C ILE A 25 3.62 -10.21 9.04
N GLY A 26 3.29 -11.41 9.51
CA GLY A 26 4.25 -12.24 10.22
C GLY A 26 3.60 -13.48 10.79
N LYS A 27 3.20 -13.42 12.06
CA LYS A 27 2.49 -14.55 12.70
C LYS A 27 1.04 -14.66 12.23
N ARG A 28 0.42 -13.54 11.89
CA ARG A 28 -0.89 -13.47 11.24
C ARG A 28 -0.71 -12.92 9.82
N LEU A 29 -1.65 -13.30 8.95
CA LEU A 29 -1.69 -12.80 7.57
C LEU A 29 -1.78 -11.28 7.58
N HIS A 30 -2.81 -10.72 8.22
CA HIS A 30 -2.94 -9.29 8.49
C HIS A 30 -2.82 -9.04 10.00
N GLU A 31 -1.94 -8.11 10.38
CA GLU A 31 -1.80 -7.61 11.74
C GLU A 31 -1.42 -6.12 11.75
N PRO A 32 -1.56 -5.41 12.88
CA PRO A 32 -1.08 -4.03 12.96
C PRO A 32 0.43 -3.92 12.67
N PRO A 33 0.90 -2.78 12.12
CA PRO A 33 0.11 -1.58 11.82
C PRO A 33 -0.56 -1.62 10.45
N GLU A 34 -1.58 -0.79 10.26
CA GLU A 34 -2.01 -0.37 8.92
C GLU A 34 -0.92 0.52 8.30
N VAL A 35 -0.65 0.33 7.01
CA VAL A 35 0.39 1.02 6.24
C VAL A 35 -0.26 1.69 5.02
N PRO A 36 -0.84 2.89 5.18
CA PRO A 36 -1.47 3.60 4.08
C PRO A 36 -0.48 3.97 2.97
N ASN A 37 -0.94 3.86 1.72
CA ASN A 37 -0.22 4.25 0.51
C ASN A 37 -0.41 5.75 0.16
N PHE A 38 -1.14 6.49 1.00
CA PHE A 38 -1.36 7.93 0.87
C PHE A 38 -1.15 8.64 2.22
N GLY A 39 -1.03 9.97 2.20
CA GLY A 39 -1.03 10.76 3.43
C GLY A 39 -0.09 11.96 3.41
N LYS A 40 -0.02 12.63 4.56
CA LYS A 40 0.81 13.83 4.75
C LYS A 40 2.26 13.46 5.10
N PRO A 41 3.24 14.31 4.76
CA PRO A 41 4.62 14.11 5.16
C PRO A 41 4.73 14.01 6.68
N GLY A 42 5.59 13.11 7.17
CA GLY A 42 5.80 12.87 8.61
C GLY A 42 4.68 12.13 9.32
N GLN A 43 3.65 11.65 8.61
CA GLN A 43 2.58 10.83 9.17
C GLN A 43 2.71 9.36 8.75
N GLY A 44 2.07 8.47 9.52
CA GLY A 44 2.07 7.03 9.33
C GLY A 44 2.42 6.27 10.61
N PRO A 45 2.43 4.93 10.56
CA PRO A 45 2.76 4.13 11.73
C PRO A 45 4.23 4.32 12.13
N ARG A 46 4.49 4.24 13.44
CA ARG A 46 5.86 4.20 13.96
C ARG A 46 6.45 2.82 13.66
N LEU A 47 7.46 2.80 12.79
CA LEU A 47 8.18 1.58 12.43
C LEU A 47 9.27 1.30 13.47
N LEU A 48 9.34 0.06 13.94
CA LEU A 48 10.34 -0.41 14.89
C LEU A 48 11.10 -1.61 14.30
N PRO A 49 12.41 -1.73 14.59
CA PRO A 49 13.20 -2.89 14.19
C PRO A 49 12.55 -4.21 14.59
N GLY A 50 12.57 -5.19 13.69
CA GLY A 50 11.95 -6.50 13.87
C GLY A 50 10.49 -6.60 13.39
N MET A 51 9.86 -5.47 13.03
CA MET A 51 8.57 -5.49 12.35
C MET A 51 8.71 -5.94 10.91
N THR A 52 7.74 -6.70 10.42
CA THR A 52 7.56 -7.01 9.00
C THR A 52 6.25 -6.40 8.52
N ILE A 53 6.31 -5.65 7.42
CA ILE A 53 5.16 -4.95 6.85
C ILE A 53 5.03 -5.23 5.36
N ALA A 54 3.80 -5.29 4.86
CA ALA A 54 3.47 -5.20 3.46
C ALA A 54 3.42 -3.73 3.05
N ILE A 55 4.13 -3.39 1.97
CA ILE A 55 3.91 -2.15 1.21
C ILE A 55 3.32 -2.57 -0.13
N GLU A 56 2.05 -2.22 -0.34
CA GLU A 56 1.20 -2.78 -1.39
C GLU A 56 0.38 -1.68 -2.12
N PRO A 57 1.02 -0.76 -2.85
CA PRO A 57 0.31 0.33 -3.50
C PRO A 57 -0.56 -0.14 -4.66
N MET A 58 -1.85 0.18 -4.58
CA MET A 58 -2.82 0.08 -5.68
C MET A 58 -2.95 1.45 -6.35
N VAL A 59 -2.61 1.50 -7.65
CA VAL A 59 -2.54 2.74 -8.44
C VAL A 59 -3.50 2.65 -9.62
N ASN A 60 -4.42 3.60 -9.69
CA ASN A 60 -5.45 3.69 -10.72
C ASN A 60 -5.01 4.68 -11.82
N ALA A 61 -5.32 4.34 -13.06
CA ALA A 61 -5.14 5.22 -14.21
C ALA A 61 -6.03 6.47 -14.16
N GLY A 62 -7.14 6.40 -13.43
CA GLY A 62 -8.08 7.49 -13.20
C GLY A 62 -8.05 8.01 -11.76
N THR A 63 -9.23 8.12 -11.14
CA THR A 63 -9.39 8.60 -9.76
C THR A 63 -8.93 7.55 -8.74
N PHE A 64 -8.72 7.98 -7.49
CA PHE A 64 -8.39 7.05 -6.39
C PHE A 64 -9.58 6.18 -5.94
N GLN A 65 -10.79 6.48 -6.42
CA GLN A 65 -12.01 5.89 -5.89
C GLN A 65 -12.20 4.46 -6.41
N VAL A 66 -12.62 3.59 -5.50
CA VAL A 66 -12.96 2.20 -5.79
C VAL A 66 -14.33 1.87 -5.22
N LYS A 67 -14.89 0.74 -5.62
CA LYS A 67 -16.07 0.14 -5.00
C LYS A 67 -15.91 -1.36 -4.92
N GLU A 68 -16.47 -1.95 -3.88
CA GLU A 68 -16.68 -3.39 -3.76
C GLU A 68 -17.91 -3.79 -4.61
N LEU A 69 -17.86 -4.96 -5.22
CA LEU A 69 -18.98 -5.56 -5.95
C LEU A 69 -19.83 -6.42 -5.00
N ASP A 70 -21.01 -6.82 -5.48
CA ASP A 70 -21.98 -7.62 -4.71
C ASP A 70 -21.49 -9.04 -4.35
N ASP A 71 -20.26 -9.40 -4.72
CA ASP A 71 -19.61 -10.64 -4.32
C ASP A 71 -18.81 -10.53 -3.01
N ASP A 72 -18.83 -9.35 -2.36
CA ASP A 72 -18.15 -9.03 -1.10
C ASP A 72 -16.61 -9.15 -1.16
N TRP A 73 -16.01 -9.19 -2.36
CA TRP A 73 -14.57 -9.39 -2.53
C TRP A 73 -13.94 -8.55 -3.65
N THR A 74 -14.61 -8.48 -4.80
CA THR A 74 -14.02 -7.87 -5.98
C THR A 74 -14.08 -6.35 -5.83
N ILE A 75 -12.90 -5.73 -5.83
CA ILE A 75 -12.78 -4.27 -5.79
C ILE A 75 -12.43 -3.76 -7.18
N VAL A 76 -13.25 -2.84 -7.69
CA VAL A 76 -13.09 -2.22 -9.01
C VAL A 76 -12.92 -0.72 -8.88
N THR A 77 -12.25 -0.10 -9.86
CA THR A 77 -12.19 1.35 -9.98
C THR A 77 -13.59 1.91 -10.22
N LEU A 78 -13.92 3.03 -9.55
CA LEU A 78 -15.26 3.61 -9.66
C LEU A 78 -15.55 4.16 -11.07
N ASP A 79 -14.51 4.62 -11.76
CA ASP A 79 -14.55 5.17 -13.12
C ASP A 79 -14.31 4.14 -14.23
N GLY A 80 -14.06 2.87 -13.88
CA GLY A 80 -13.78 1.79 -14.83
C GLY A 80 -12.41 1.85 -15.50
N ALA A 81 -11.53 2.77 -15.08
CA ALA A 81 -10.16 2.84 -15.59
C ALA A 81 -9.30 1.67 -15.08
N LEU A 82 -8.15 1.44 -15.73
CA LEU A 82 -7.20 0.39 -15.34
C LEU A 82 -6.64 0.65 -13.93
N SER A 83 -6.31 -0.42 -13.22
CA SER A 83 -5.57 -0.39 -11.96
C SER A 83 -4.38 -1.34 -12.03
N ALA A 84 -3.32 -0.99 -11.31
CA ALA A 84 -2.15 -1.83 -11.15
C ALA A 84 -1.81 -1.95 -9.65
N HIS A 85 -1.36 -3.13 -9.26
CA HIS A 85 -0.98 -3.44 -7.89
C HIS A 85 0.38 -4.15 -7.87
N PHE A 86 1.21 -3.82 -6.89
CA PHE A 86 2.44 -4.53 -6.60
C PHE A 86 2.70 -4.52 -5.11
N GLU A 87 3.28 -5.59 -4.57
CA GLU A 87 3.52 -5.74 -3.15
C GLU A 87 4.92 -6.28 -2.85
N HIS A 88 5.51 -5.78 -1.78
CA HIS A 88 6.61 -6.46 -1.10
C HIS A 88 6.38 -6.56 0.41
N THR A 89 6.85 -7.67 0.97
CA THR A 89 7.07 -7.80 2.41
C THR A 89 8.46 -7.27 2.76
N ILE A 90 8.50 -6.36 3.72
CA ILE A 90 9.70 -5.63 4.14
C ILE A 90 9.95 -5.85 5.62
N LEU A 91 11.17 -6.25 5.97
CA LEU A 91 11.67 -6.28 7.34
C LEU A 91 12.26 -4.91 7.69
N ILE A 92 11.75 -4.32 8.77
CA ILE A 92 12.31 -3.12 9.38
C ILE A 92 13.51 -3.52 10.24
N THR A 93 14.65 -2.89 9.99
CA THR A 93 15.90 -3.13 10.73
C THR A 93 16.30 -1.88 11.52
N ASN A 94 17.43 -1.95 12.24
CA ASN A 94 18.08 -0.77 12.83
C ASN A 94 18.83 0.11 11.81
N GLY A 95 18.89 -0.32 10.55
CA GLY A 95 19.51 0.40 9.44
C GLY A 95 18.61 0.35 8.22
N GLU A 96 19.16 -0.10 7.09
CA GLU A 96 18.39 -0.23 5.85
C GLU A 96 17.31 -1.33 5.94
N PRO A 97 16.11 -1.10 5.39
CA PRO A 97 15.08 -2.13 5.33
C PRO A 97 15.48 -3.26 4.40
N GLU A 98 15.08 -4.49 4.73
CA GLU A 98 15.30 -5.66 3.89
C GLU A 98 14.01 -6.05 3.16
N ILE A 99 14.08 -6.22 1.85
CA ILE A 99 12.94 -6.67 1.04
C ILE A 99 13.00 -8.20 0.94
N LEU A 100 12.05 -8.87 1.58
CA LEU A 100 12.06 -10.33 1.74
C LEU A 100 11.50 -11.08 0.52
N THR A 101 10.70 -10.41 -0.31
CA THR A 101 10.01 -11.04 -1.45
C THR A 101 10.52 -10.57 -2.81
N LYS A 102 11.80 -10.18 -2.90
CA LYS A 102 12.43 -9.83 -4.18
C LYS A 102 12.35 -11.00 -5.17
N ALA A 103 12.03 -10.69 -6.42
CA ALA A 103 12.18 -11.65 -7.52
C ALA A 103 13.65 -12.09 -7.63
N ARG A 104 13.85 -13.37 -7.98
CA ARG A 104 15.17 -13.96 -8.20
C ARG A 104 15.71 -13.60 -9.59
#